data_AF-A0A6B3FT29-F1
#
_entry.id   AF-A0A6B3FT29-F1
#
_cell.length_a   1.000
_cell.length_b   1.000
_cell.length_c   1.000
_cell.angle_alpha   90.00
_cell.angle_beta   90.00
_cell.angle_gamma   90.00
#
_symmetry.space_group_name_H-M   'P 1'
#
loop_
_entity.id
_entity.type
_entity.pdbx_description
1 polymer ?
#
loop_
_entity_poly.entity_id
_entity_poly.type
_entity_poly.pdbx_seq_one_letter_code
_entity_poly.pdbx_strand_id
1 'polypeptide(L)' 'DLVEWLGVQDWCTGKVAMSGTSYLAVSQWFTAAEQPPHLAAINPWEGVSDVYRDLVMRGGMPDTGFAQQLQENS' A
#
# COMPACT_ATOMS: atom_id res chain seq x y z
N ASP A 1 -1.87 -3.00 -12.92
CA ASP A 1 -2.50 -2.29 -14.05
C ASP A 1 -2.07 -0.83 -14.13
N LEU A 2 -2.42 0.04 -13.17
CA LEU A 2 -2.07 1.47 -13.23
C LEU A 2 -0.57 1.76 -13.43
N VAL A 3 0.31 1.02 -12.75
CA VAL A 3 1.77 1.14 -12.91
C VAL A 3 2.23 0.83 -14.34
N GLU A 4 1.64 -0.17 -14.98
CA GLU A 4 1.97 -0.56 -16.35
C GLU A 4 1.42 0.45 -17.36
N TRP A 5 0.20 0.94 -17.12
CA TRP A 5 -0.35 2.03 -17.91
C TRP A 5 0.53 3.28 -17.84
N LEU A 6 0.99 3.68 -16.65
CA LEU A 6 1.90 4.81 -16.48
C LEU A 6 3.23 4.59 -17.20
N GLY A 7 3.78 3.37 -17.14
CA GLY A 7 5.08 3.03 -17.71
C GLY A 7 5.19 3.20 -19.23
N VAL A 8 4.08 3.14 -19.96
CA VAL A 8 4.06 3.20 -21.44
C VAL A 8 3.73 4.57 -22.03
N GLN A 9 3.48 5.57 -21.18
CA GLN A 9 3.15 6.92 -21.66
C GLN A 9 4.37 7.60 -22.29
N ASP A 10 4.17 8.45 -23.29
CA ASP A 10 5.23 9.14 -24.03
C ASP A 10 6.08 10.09 -23.17
N TRP A 11 5.47 10.66 -22.14
CA TRP A 11 6.13 11.48 -21.11
C TRP A 11 6.76 10.67 -19.97
N CYS A 12 6.54 9.35 -19.91
CA CYS A 12 7.13 8.49 -18.90
C CYS A 12 8.46 7.91 -19.38
N THR A 13 9.41 7.77 -18.46
CA THR A 13 10.72 7.14 -18.77
C THR A 13 10.68 5.61 -18.71
N GLY A 14 9.50 5.00 -18.56
CA GLY A 14 9.33 3.57 -18.30
C GLY A 14 9.62 3.14 -16.86
N LYS A 15 9.94 4.10 -15.97
CA LYS A 15 10.21 3.84 -14.55
C LYS A 15 9.18 4.56 -13.69
N VAL A 16 8.35 3.80 -13.00
CA VAL A 16 7.31 4.30 -12.10
C VAL A 16 7.74 4.04 -10.66
N ALA A 17 7.52 5.02 -9.78
CA ALA A 17 7.74 4.88 -8.35
C ALA A 17 6.47 5.25 -7.59
N MET A 18 6.28 4.63 -6.44
CA MET A 18 5.17 4.95 -5.54
C MET A 18 5.69 5.59 -4.25
N SER A 19 4.93 6.53 -3.70
CA SER A 19 5.24 7.19 -2.43
C SER A 19 3.94 7.65 -1.77
N GLY A 20 3.87 7.58 -0.44
CA GLY A 20 2.68 7.94 0.31
C GLY A 20 2.71 7.39 1.73
N THR A 21 1.82 7.91 2.58
CA THR A 21 1.75 7.62 4.02
C THR A 21 0.52 6.78 4.36
N SER A 22 0.58 6.02 5.46
CA SER A 22 -0.57 5.29 6.02
C SER A 22 -1.17 4.31 4.99
N TYR A 23 -2.45 4.41 4.65
CA TYR A 23 -3.08 3.51 3.66
C TYR A 23 -2.38 3.56 2.28
N LEU A 24 -1.84 4.71 1.90
CA LEU A 24 -1.06 4.84 0.66
C LEU A 24 0.29 4.12 0.74
N ALA A 25 0.82 3.89 1.94
CA ALA A 25 1.99 3.03 2.14
C ALA A 25 1.61 1.54 2.13
N VAL A 26 0.43 1.19 2.67
CA VAL A 26 -0.10 -0.18 2.61
C VAL A 26 -0.29 -0.64 1.15
N SER A 27 -0.91 0.20 0.31
CA SER A 27 -1.14 -0.14 -1.10
C SER A 27 0.15 -0.34 -1.91
N GLN A 28 1.26 0.30 -1.50
CA GLN A 28 2.57 0.09 -2.10
C GLN A 28 3.10 -1.32 -1.86
N TRP A 29 2.94 -1.87 -0.67
CA TRP A 29 3.35 -3.24 -0.35
C TRP A 29 2.61 -4.26 -1.21
N PHE A 30 1.29 -4.11 -1.33
CA PHE A 30 0.48 -4.99 -2.17
C PHE A 30 0.84 -4.85 -3.65
N THR A 31 1.04 -3.62 -4.14
CA THR A 31 1.42 -3.40 -5.54
C THR A 31 2.82 -3.97 -5.84
N ALA A 32 3.77 -3.83 -4.92
CA ALA A 32 5.12 -4.38 -5.08
C ALA A 32 5.15 -5.91 -5.06
N ALA A 33 4.25 -6.55 -4.30
CA ALA A 33 4.13 -8.01 -4.26
C ALA A 33 3.75 -8.63 -5.62
N GLU A 34 3.00 -7.89 -6.45
CA GLU A 34 2.66 -8.30 -7.82
C GLU A 34 3.82 -8.18 -8.82
N GLN A 35 4.97 -7.64 -8.39
CA GLN A 35 6.18 -7.42 -9.20
C GLN A 35 5.92 -6.79 -10.59
N PRO A 36 5.29 -5.60 -10.68
CA PRO A 36 5.03 -4.96 -11.95
C PRO A 36 6.34 -4.60 -12.65
N PRO A 37 6.55 -4.95 -13.94
CA PRO A 37 7.79 -4.67 -14.66
C PRO A 37 8.21 -3.19 -14.67
N HIS A 38 7.25 -2.26 -14.70
CA HIS A 38 7.56 -0.82 -14.73
C HIS A 38 7.75 -0.21 -13.32
N LEU A 39 7.53 -0.98 -12.25
CA LEU A 39 7.73 -0.50 -10.88
C LEU A 39 9.23 -0.52 -10.53
N ALA A 40 9.83 0.66 -10.45
CA ALA A 40 11.25 0.81 -10.15
C ALA A 40 11.53 0.94 -8.64
N ALA A 41 10.61 1.51 -7.87
CA ALA A 41 10.78 1.73 -6.43
C ALA A 41 9.47 1.98 -5.69
N ILE A 42 9.46 1.69 -4.39
CA ILE A 42 8.42 2.13 -3.44
C ILE A 42 9.05 2.92 -2.30
N ASN A 43 8.30 3.87 -1.75
CA ASN A 43 8.63 4.62 -0.54
C ASN A 43 7.43 4.60 0.43
N PRO A 44 7.19 3.45 1.10
CA PRO A 44 6.06 3.29 2.01
C PRO A 44 6.35 3.96 3.36
N TRP A 45 5.76 5.13 3.60
CA TRP A 45 5.97 5.86 4.85
C TRP A 45 4.89 5.51 5.89
N GLU A 46 5.30 5.03 7.07
CA GLU A 46 4.39 4.73 8.20
C GLU A 46 3.19 3.83 7.82
N GLY A 47 3.40 2.87 6.90
CA GLY A 47 2.39 1.89 6.48
C GLY A 47 2.59 0.53 7.15
N VAL A 48 1.49 -0.14 7.47
CA VAL A 48 1.51 -1.54 7.92
C VAL A 48 1.72 -2.48 6.73
N SER A 49 2.52 -3.52 6.90
CA SER A 49 2.72 -4.57 5.89
C SER A 49 1.89 -5.82 6.17
N ASP A 50 1.53 -6.08 7.44
CA ASP A 50 0.61 -7.15 7.84
C ASP A 50 -0.59 -6.55 8.59
N VAL A 51 -1.67 -6.27 7.85
CA VAL A 51 -2.90 -5.67 8.41
C VAL A 51 -3.48 -6.51 9.54
N TYR A 52 -3.39 -7.84 9.45
CA TYR A 52 -3.96 -8.72 10.47
C TYR A 52 -3.15 -8.64 11.77
N ARG A 53 -1.83 -8.84 11.70
CA ARG A 53 -0.97 -8.89 12.89
C ARG A 53 -0.71 -7.50 13.49
N ASP A 54 -0.62 -6.47 12.65
CA ASP A 54 -0.14 -5.16 13.08
C ASP A 54 -1.26 -4.15 13.31
N LEU A 55 -2.50 -4.44 12.87
CA LEU A 55 -3.62 -3.51 13.01
C LEU A 55 -4.83 -4.14 13.68
N VAL A 56 -5.31 -5.29 13.21
CA VAL A 56 -6.64 -5.79 13.60
C VAL A 56 -6.58 -6.77 14.78
N MET A 57 -5.55 -7.61 14.86
CA MET A 57 -5.46 -8.74 15.80
C MET A 57 -4.10 -8.81 16.49
N ARG A 58 -3.62 -7.69 17.04
CA ARG A 58 -2.32 -7.63 17.73
C ARG A 58 -2.27 -8.66 18.86
N GLY A 59 -1.34 -9.61 18.77
CA GLY A 59 -1.22 -10.70 19.73
C GLY A 59 -2.44 -11.65 19.79
N GLY A 60 -3.28 -11.66 18.76
CA GLY A 60 -4.51 -12.46 18.71
C GLY A 60 -5.73 -11.83 19.39
N MET A 61 -5.61 -10.60 19.90
CA MET A 61 -6.72 -9.85 20.49
C MET A 61 -7.27 -8.83 19.47
N PRO A 62 -8.60 -8.78 19.26
CA PRO A 62 -9.20 -7.79 18.38
C PRO A 62 -8.95 -6.35 18.84
N ASP A 63 -8.52 -5.47 17.94
CA ASP A 63 -8.52 -4.03 18.17
C ASP A 63 -9.96 -3.51 18.07
N THR A 64 -10.52 -3.07 19.20
CA THR A 64 -11.89 -2.53 19.29
C THR A 64 -11.93 -1.00 19.22
N GLY A 65 -10.81 -0.33 18.97
CA GLY A 65 -10.73 1.12 18.91
C GLY A 65 -10.62 1.60 17.47
N PHE A 66 -9.42 1.49 16.91
CA PHE A 66 -9.12 2.06 15.60
C PHE A 66 -9.81 1.28 14.47
N ALA A 67 -9.86 -0.05 14.56
CA ALA A 67 -10.52 -0.87 13.55
C ALA A 67 -12.03 -0.62 13.50
N GLN A 68 -12.68 -0.45 14.66
CA GLN A 68 -14.09 -0.07 14.73
C GLN A 68 -14.33 1.33 14.17
N GLN A 69 -13.49 2.30 14.53
CA GLN A 69 -13.60 3.67 14.03
C GLN A 69 -13.47 3.74 12.50
N LEU A 70 -12.55 2.96 11.91
CA LEU A 70 -12.44 2.86 10.45
C LEU A 70 -13.73 2.31 9.85
N GLN A 71 -14.30 1.25 10.42
CA GLN A 71 -15.51 0.62 9.88
C GLN A 71 -16.77 1.51 9.98
N GLU A 72 -16.89 2.32 11.03
CA GLU A 72 -18.06 3.19 11.24
C GLU A 72 -17.98 4.52 10.49
N ASN A 73 -16.77 4.99 10.15
CA ASN A 73 -16.55 6.29 9.49
C ASN A 73 -16.03 6.16 8.04
N SER A 74 -16.08 4.97 7.44
CA SER A 74 -15.74 4.74 6.01
C SER A 74 -16.95 4.73 5.10
#